data_AF-A0A0P4V2T2-F1
#
_entry.id   AF-A0A0P4V2T2-F1
#
_cell.length_a   1.000
_cell.length_b   1.000
_cell.length_c   1.000
_cell.angle_alpha   90.00
_cell.angle_beta   90.00
_cell.angle_gamma   90.00
#
_symmetry.space_group_name_H-M   'P 1'
#
loop_
_entity.id
_entity.type
_entity.pdbx_description
1 polymer ?
#
loop_
_entity_poly.entity_id
_entity_poly.type
_entity_poly.pdbx_seq_one_letter_code
_entity_poly.pdbx_strand_id
1 'polypeptide(L)'
;MALVRGTLDPITLRITDLPDVVEVENGWQEFTIDAGTAIITITVRPRIWKNFVDAIAQYENWFAVITGRMGELTDVGFVLEQPGIQVFEAQVSD
;
A
#
# COMPACT_ATOMS: atom_id res chain seq x y z
N MET A 1 11.60 -4.82 34.90
CA MET A 1 11.85 -5.18 33.48
C MET A 1 12.56 -4.01 32.81
N ALA A 2 13.56 -4.27 31.98
CA ALA A 2 14.21 -3.24 31.17
C ALA A 2 13.45 -3.07 29.84
N LEU A 3 13.14 -1.83 29.47
CA LEU A 3 12.51 -1.49 28.19
C LEU A 3 13.60 -1.42 27.10
N VAL A 4 13.35 -2.07 25.97
CA VAL A 4 14.21 -2.00 24.77
C VAL A 4 13.46 -1.22 23.69
N ARG A 5 14.15 -0.36 22.95
CA ARG A 5 13.58 0.39 21.82
C ARG A 5 13.51 -0.51 20.57
N GLY A 6 12.38 -0.46 19.87
CA GLY A 6 12.16 -1.11 18.57
C GLY A 6 11.55 -0.14 17.56
N THR A 7 11.51 -0.54 16.29
CA THR A 7 10.86 0.21 15.20
C THR A 7 10.03 -0.74 14.33
N LEU A 8 8.99 -0.20 13.70
CA LEU A 8 8.21 -0.88 12.67
C LEU A 8 8.72 -0.43 11.30
N ASP A 9 9.73 -1.13 10.75
CA ASP A 9 10.31 -0.82 9.43
C ASP A 9 10.84 -2.10 8.74
N PRO A 10 10.37 -2.48 7.53
CA PRO A 10 9.25 -1.88 6.80
C PRO A 10 7.88 -2.40 7.25
N ILE A 11 6.85 -1.58 7.13
CA ILE A 11 5.45 -2.04 7.14
C ILE A 11 5.15 -2.69 5.79
N THR A 12 4.48 -3.84 5.82
CA THR A 12 4.06 -4.57 4.62
C THR A 12 2.55 -4.78 4.65
N LEU A 13 1.86 -4.36 3.59
CA LEU A 13 0.43 -4.53 3.36
C LEU A 13 0.22 -5.41 2.14
N ARG A 14 -0.87 -6.18 2.12
CA ARG A 14 -1.25 -7.01 0.97
C ARG A 14 -2.67 -6.68 0.54
N ILE A 15 -2.88 -6.50 -0.76
CA ILE A 15 -4.19 -6.29 -1.37
C ILE A 15 -4.39 -7.24 -2.55
N THR A 16 -5.64 -7.59 -2.83
CA THR A 16 -6.07 -8.42 -3.95
C THR A 16 -6.93 -7.65 -4.96
N ASP A 17 -7.29 -6.41 -4.62
CA ASP A 17 -8.23 -5.59 -5.35
C ASP A 17 -7.62 -4.22 -5.60
N LEU A 18 -7.90 -3.63 -6.76
CA LEU A 18 -7.41 -2.30 -7.11
C LEU A 18 -8.18 -1.27 -6.26
N PRO A 19 -7.51 -0.43 -5.46
CA PRO A 19 -8.20 0.55 -4.64
C PRO A 19 -8.73 1.71 -5.49
N ASP A 20 -9.83 2.32 -5.04
CA ASP A 20 -10.29 3.60 -5.57
C ASP A 20 -9.29 4.70 -5.19
N VAL A 21 -8.95 5.54 -6.17
CA VAL A 21 -7.98 6.62 -6.00
C VAL A 21 -8.62 7.98 -6.16
N VAL A 22 -8.07 8.94 -5.42
CA VAL A 22 -8.30 10.37 -5.62
C VAL A 22 -7.01 10.98 -6.15
N GLU A 23 -7.09 11.71 -7.25
CA GLU A 23 -5.97 12.50 -7.73
C GLU A 23 -5.79 13.73 -6.82
N VAL A 24 -4.59 13.88 -6.27
CA VAL A 24 -4.18 15.03 -5.46
C VAL A 24 -3.15 15.87 -6.24
N GLU A 25 -2.41 16.74 -5.54
CA GLU A 25 -1.43 17.62 -6.17
C GLU A 25 -0.41 16.88 -7.05
N ASN A 26 -0.03 17.50 -8.17
CA ASN A 26 0.95 16.98 -9.12
C ASN A 26 0.56 15.65 -9.79
N GLY A 27 -0.73 15.30 -9.83
CA GLY A 27 -1.25 14.07 -10.43
C GLY A 27 -0.99 12.81 -9.59
N TRP A 28 -0.59 12.99 -8.33
CA TRP A 28 -0.33 11.88 -7.42
C TRP A 28 -1.66 11.22 -7.06
N GLN A 29 -1.62 9.91 -6.83
CA GLN A 29 -2.82 9.14 -6.56
C GLN A 29 -2.80 8.78 -5.08
N GLU A 30 -3.85 9.19 -4.37
CA GLU A 30 -4.07 8.86 -2.97
C GLU A 30 -5.16 7.81 -2.84
N PHE A 31 -4.94 6.82 -1.98
CA PHE A 31 -5.92 5.81 -1.62
C PHE A 31 -5.74 5.37 -0.17
N THR A 32 -6.73 4.64 0.35
CA THR A 32 -6.69 4.09 1.70
C THR A 32 -6.83 2.58 1.69
N ILE A 33 -6.22 1.92 2.67
CA ILE A 33 -6.37 0.48 2.93
C ILE A 33 -6.89 0.30 4.33
N ASP A 34 -7.99 -0.44 4.46
CA ASP A 34 -8.46 -0.93 5.76
C ASP A 34 -7.75 -2.24 6.11
N ALA A 35 -6.88 -2.20 7.11
CA ALA A 35 -6.19 -3.38 7.65
C ALA A 35 -6.92 -4.01 8.84
N GLY A 36 -8.17 -3.63 9.09
CA GLY A 36 -9.02 -4.06 10.20
C GLY A 36 -8.68 -3.38 11.53
N THR A 37 -7.40 -3.15 11.81
CA THR A 37 -6.95 -2.45 13.04
C THR A 37 -6.59 -0.99 12.82
N ALA A 38 -6.39 -0.59 11.57
CA ALA A 38 -6.01 0.76 11.18
C ALA A 38 -6.41 1.03 9.73
N ILE A 39 -6.70 2.29 9.43
CA ILE A 39 -6.81 2.81 8.06
C ILE A 39 -5.46 3.40 7.67
N ILE A 40 -4.84 2.87 6.62
CA ILE A 40 -3.55 3.32 6.12
C ILE A 40 -3.76 4.20 4.89
N THR A 41 -3.34 5.46 4.96
CA THR A 41 -3.37 6.39 3.82
C THR A 41 -2.08 6.28 3.03
N ILE A 42 -2.18 6.15 1.71
CA ILE A 42 -1.04 5.95 0.82
C ILE A 42 -1.16 6.92 -0.34
N THR A 43 -0.12 7.72 -0.56
CA THR A 43 -0.01 8.62 -1.72
C THR A 43 1.16 8.18 -2.58
N VAL A 44 0.90 7.84 -3.85
CA VAL A 44 1.92 7.39 -4.79
C VAL A 44 2.10 8.35 -5.96
N ARG A 45 3.33 8.45 -6.45
CA ARG A 45 3.64 9.22 -7.68
C ARG A 45 2.92 8.61 -8.89
N PRO A 46 2.56 9.41 -9.90
CA PRO A 46 1.86 8.94 -11.10
C PRO A 46 2.55 7.74 -11.77
N ARG A 47 3.90 7.73 -11.80
CA ARG A 47 4.69 6.63 -12.38
C ARG A 47 4.51 5.31 -11.62
N ILE A 48 4.44 5.36 -10.29
CA ILE A 48 4.26 4.15 -9.46
C ILE A 48 2.85 3.60 -9.69
N TRP A 49 1.84 4.48 -9.68
CA TRP A 49 0.45 4.08 -9.95
C TRP A 49 0.29 3.47 -11.34
N LYS A 50 0.82 4.13 -12.37
CA LYS A 50 0.78 3.61 -13.75
C LYS A 50 1.41 2.22 -13.84
N ASN A 51 2.60 2.03 -13.25
CA ASN A 51 3.26 0.73 -13.25
C ASN A 51 2.43 -0.34 -12.52
N PHE A 52 1.71 0.03 -11.46
CA PHE A 52 0.82 -0.88 -10.75
C PHE A 52 -0.35 -1.34 -11.63
N VAL A 53 -1.06 -0.38 -12.26
CA VAL A 53 -2.17 -0.68 -13.18
C VAL A 53 -1.72 -1.51 -14.37
N ASP A 54 -0.59 -1.13 -14.99
CA ASP A 54 -0.01 -1.86 -16.13
C ASP A 54 0.42 -3.29 -15.77
N ALA A 55 0.84 -3.53 -14.52
CA ALA A 55 1.24 -4.85 -14.04
C ALA A 55 0.04 -5.76 -13.73
N ILE A 56 -1.01 -5.26 -13.07
CA ILE A 56 -2.19 -6.08 -12.78
C ILE A 56 -2.96 -6.48 -14.03
N ALA A 57 -2.90 -5.67 -15.09
CA ALA A 57 -3.53 -5.98 -16.37
C ALA A 57 -2.93 -7.21 -17.08
N GLN A 58 -1.79 -7.72 -16.61
CA GLN A 58 -1.10 -8.90 -17.17
C GLN A 58 -1.56 -10.22 -16.55
N TYR A 59 -2.32 -10.17 -15.45
CA TYR A 59 -2.71 -11.34 -14.68
C TYR A 59 -4.23 -11.39 -14.50
N GLU A 60 -4.82 -12.57 -14.68
CA GLU A 60 -6.25 -12.79 -14.39
C GLU A 60 -6.52 -12.70 -12.87
N ASN A 61 -5.61 -13.26 -12.07
CA ASN A 61 -5.63 -13.21 -10.62
C ASN A 61 -4.29 -12.69 -10.11
N TRP A 62 -4.31 -11.76 -9.15
CA TRP A 62 -3.10 -11.12 -8.64
C TRP A 62 -3.22 -10.78 -7.16
N PHE A 63 -2.07 -10.51 -6.55
CA PHE A 63 -2.00 -9.75 -5.31
C PHE A 63 -0.85 -8.76 -5.38
N ALA A 64 -1.01 -7.62 -4.72
CA ALA A 64 0.04 -6.65 -4.58
C ALA A 64 0.55 -6.60 -3.13
N VAL A 65 1.86 -6.46 -3.01
CA VAL A 65 2.54 -6.17 -1.75
C VAL A 65 2.94 -4.71 -1.78
N ILE A 66 2.47 -3.97 -0.78
CA ILE A 66 2.77 -2.56 -0.59
C ILE A 66 3.66 -2.44 0.63
N THR A 67 4.84 -1.85 0.45
CA THR A 67 5.83 -1.66 1.52
C THR A 67 6.06 -0.18 1.77
N GLY A 68 6.45 0.17 2.99
CA GLY A 68 6.81 1.53 3.33
C GLY A 68 7.16 1.68 4.80
N ARG A 69 7.26 2.93 5.24
CA ARG A 69 7.52 3.31 6.63
C ARG A 69 6.27 3.86 7.27
N MET A 70 6.12 3.61 8.57
CA MET A 70 5.09 4.27 9.35
C MET A 70 5.42 5.76 9.46
N GLY A 71 4.58 6.60 8.87
CA GLY A 71 4.69 8.05 8.96
C GLY A 71 3.79 8.63 10.05
N GLU A 72 3.21 9.78 9.76
CA GLU A 72 2.29 10.49 10.64
C GLU A 72 1.10 9.62 11.06
N LEU A 73 0.81 9.62 12.36
CA LEU A 73 -0.40 8.99 12.91
C LEU A 73 -1.63 9.84 12.57
N THR A 74 -2.72 9.17 12.24
CA THR A 74 -4.05 9.77 12.10
C THR A 74 -4.96 9.29 13.22
N ASP A 75 -6.17 9.85 13.32
CA ASP A 75 -7.16 9.42 14.32
C ASP A 75 -7.54 7.93 14.19
N VAL A 76 -7.37 7.35 13.00
CA VAL A 76 -7.83 5.99 12.65
C VAL A 76 -6.71 5.08 12.14
N GLY A 77 -5.47 5.55 12.09
CA GLY A 77 -4.34 4.79 11.57
C GLY A 77 -3.11 5.66 11.34
N PHE A 78 -2.53 5.62 10.13
CA PHE A 78 -1.31 6.36 9.80
C PHE A 78 -1.12 6.54 8.30
N VAL A 79 -0.22 7.46 7.92
CA VAL A 79 0.26 7.64 6.56
C VAL A 79 1.43 6.69 6.28
N LEU A 80 1.36 5.92 5.20
CA LEU A 80 2.48 5.10 4.75
C LEU A 80 3.46 5.94 3.93
N GLU A 81 4.63 6.20 4.51
CA GLU A 81 5.69 6.94 3.85
C GLU A 81 6.53 6.05 2.95
N GLN A 82 7.08 6.65 1.89
CA GLN A 82 7.97 5.99 0.92
C GLN A 82 7.35 4.70 0.32
N PRO A 83 6.10 4.75 -0.17
CA PRO A 83 5.41 3.56 -0.62
C PRO A 83 6.06 2.94 -1.86
N GLY A 84 6.23 1.61 -1.83
CA GLY A 84 6.61 0.78 -2.96
C GLY A 84 5.57 -0.31 -3.20
N ILE A 85 5.18 -0.54 -4.46
CA ILE A 85 4.18 -1.55 -4.85
C ILE A 85 4.85 -2.62 -5.73
N GLN A 86 4.64 -3.89 -5.37
CA GLN A 86 5.04 -5.04 -6.17
C GLN A 86 3.82 -5.92 -6.45
N VAL A 87 3.62 -6.34 -7.69
CA VAL A 87 2.50 -7.19 -8.10
C VAL A 87 3.01 -8.60 -8.39
N PHE A 88 2.22 -9.59 -7.97
CA PHE A 88 2.49 -11.00 -8.19
C PHE A 88 1.26 -11.67 -8.80
N GLU A 89 1.48 -12.63 -9.69
CA GLU A 89 0.44 -13.55 -10.14
C GLU A 89 -0.04 -14.41 -8.97
N ALA A 90 -1.35 -14.49 -8.78
CA ALA A 90 -1.96 -15.38 -7.81
C ALA A 90 -2.43 -16.65 -8.52
N GLN A 91 -1.97 -17.81 -8.05
CA GLN A 91 -2.55 -19.08 -8.48
C GLN A 91 -3.84 -19.29 -7.68
N VAL A 92 -4.96 -19.44 -8.37
CA VAL A 92 -6.18 -19.93 -7.74
C VAL A 92 -5.94 -21.40 -7.42
N SER A 93 -5.87 -21.72 -6.13
CA SER A 93 -5.85 -23.13 -5.69
C SER A 93 -7.30 -23.59 -5.61
N ASP A 94 -7.66 -24.56 -6.46
CA ASP A 94 -8.94 -25.29 -6.44
C ASP A 94 -9.20 -26.02 -5.11
#